data_AF-A0A0S7X1W2-F1
#
_entry.id   AF-A0A0S7X1W2-F1
#
_cell.length_a   1.000
_cell.length_b   1.000
_cell.length_c   1.000
_cell.angle_alpha   90.00
_cell.angle_beta   90.00
_cell.angle_gamma   90.00
#
_symmetry.space_group_name_H-M   'P 1'
#
loop_
_entity.id
_entity.type
_entity.pdbx_description
1 polymer ?
#
loop_
_entity_poly.entity_id
_entity_poly.type
_entity_poly.pdbx_seq_one_letter_code
_entity_poly.pdbx_strand_id
1 'polypeptide(L)'
;AALAAERLAEVQAVVEKGRPEFAEKTLERYENQLNNSMAWAEKAEAKAQSVEKVMEVVARVGKATSKHLEVLAEVYEKVPEQAKPAIENAMKVSVKGHERAVEALKAKNALGEVPEQASLSEEVPQEVRERVQMRAQQELEAEKAERAKENDIQSFESFRAFCVEQGAPPEMCTSFVNDLQSSESLRAFCVERGMLPPEMCEKIPLQGFESFEQIENFCIGAGGTSEICASVEGRCREVGVTTPDECFFVLLTTTVTTSPAPSLSEQEIEERRRIEPQIGEETIEIPAEGLECKFNEIIYYYSDTCPPCEEVKSDGIIEKVEGLGIKVNQVDVMAEPTQHQFSGVPAFVIGGEIYIGYKTFEQIINLLDCQ
;
A
#
# COMPACT_ATOMS: atom_id res chain seq x y z
N ALA A 1 19.81 4.43 1.67
CA ALA A 1 20.99 3.57 1.98
C ALA A 1 22.20 4.35 2.50
N ALA A 2 22.80 5.29 1.74
CA ALA A 2 23.99 6.02 2.19
C ALA A 2 23.79 6.79 3.51
N LEU A 3 22.67 7.53 3.64
CA LEU A 3 22.34 8.25 4.88
C LEU A 3 22.14 7.31 6.09
N ALA A 4 21.58 6.12 5.87
CA ALA A 4 21.42 5.11 6.91
C ALA A 4 22.79 4.56 7.36
N ALA A 5 23.75 4.41 6.45
CA ALA A 5 25.12 4.05 6.80
C ALA A 5 25.81 5.14 7.65
N GLU A 6 25.57 6.43 7.35
CA GLU A 6 26.05 7.54 8.17
C GLU A 6 25.48 7.49 9.60
N ARG A 7 24.19 7.16 9.76
CA ARG A 7 23.58 7.00 11.09
C ARG A 7 24.16 5.83 11.87
N LEU A 8 24.48 4.71 11.23
CA LEU A 8 25.17 3.62 11.91
C LEU A 8 26.59 3.99 12.33
N ALA A 9 27.32 4.75 11.52
CA ALA A 9 28.62 5.28 11.90
C ALA A 9 28.51 6.25 13.11
N GLU A 10 27.46 7.06 13.17
CA GLU A 10 27.15 7.89 14.33
C GLU A 10 26.86 7.05 15.58
N VAL A 11 26.04 5.99 15.46
CA VAL A 11 25.76 5.04 16.55
C VAL A 11 27.06 4.43 17.07
N GLN A 12 27.91 3.92 16.18
CA GLN A 12 29.20 3.34 16.57
C GLN A 12 30.06 4.37 17.30
N ALA A 13 30.16 5.59 16.79
CA ALA A 13 30.95 6.65 17.41
C ALA A 13 30.44 7.09 18.79
N VAL A 14 29.12 7.10 19.04
CA VAL A 14 28.59 7.43 20.38
C VAL A 14 28.80 6.29 21.37
N VAL A 15 28.73 5.04 20.90
CA VAL A 15 29.01 3.85 21.73
C VAL A 15 30.49 3.77 22.11
N GLU A 16 31.40 4.01 21.17
CA GLU A 16 32.85 4.07 21.45
C GLU A 16 33.22 5.19 22.43
N LYS A 17 32.45 6.28 22.46
CA LYS A 17 32.62 7.39 23.41
C LYS A 17 31.97 7.12 24.77
N GLY A 18 31.36 5.95 24.98
CA GLY A 18 30.71 5.58 26.24
C GLY A 18 29.42 6.37 26.49
N ARG A 19 28.71 6.78 25.43
CA ARG A 19 27.44 7.55 25.50
C ARG A 19 26.28 6.79 24.84
N PRO A 20 25.95 5.57 25.29
CA PRO A 20 24.94 4.71 24.67
C PRO A 20 23.52 5.29 24.71
N GLU A 21 23.24 6.24 25.60
CA GLU A 21 21.94 6.93 25.70
C GLU A 21 21.57 7.72 24.43
N PHE A 22 22.56 8.08 23.60
CA PHE A 22 22.31 8.74 22.32
C PHE A 22 22.13 7.75 21.16
N ALA A 23 22.44 6.46 21.38
CA ALA A 23 22.33 5.44 20.35
C ALA A 23 20.88 5.21 19.96
N GLU A 24 19.95 5.14 20.92
CA GLU A 24 18.54 4.85 20.70
C GLU A 24 17.87 5.82 19.70
N LYS A 25 17.96 7.14 19.95
CA LYS A 25 17.42 8.16 19.04
C LYS A 25 18.08 8.14 17.66
N THR A 26 19.36 7.76 17.60
CA THR A 26 20.09 7.65 16.33
C THR A 26 19.66 6.41 15.55
N LEU A 27 19.35 5.31 16.24
CA LEU A 27 18.80 4.07 15.67
C LEU A 27 17.38 4.28 15.15
N GLU A 28 16.54 5.03 15.85
CA GLU A 28 15.20 5.39 15.36
C GLU A 28 15.29 6.15 14.02
N ARG A 29 16.21 7.11 13.91
CA ARG A 29 16.47 7.83 12.66
C ARG A 29 16.99 6.92 11.56
N TYR A 30 17.86 5.97 11.91
CA TYR A 30 18.34 4.94 11.00
C TYR A 30 17.19 4.10 10.43
N GLU A 31 16.31 3.59 11.31
CA GLU A 31 15.16 2.77 10.93
C GLU A 31 14.22 3.53 10.00
N ASN A 32 13.87 4.76 10.35
CA ASN A 32 13.02 5.63 9.53
C ASN A 32 13.62 5.87 8.14
N GLN A 33 14.93 6.15 8.05
CA GLN A 33 15.60 6.37 6.77
C GLN A 33 15.68 5.11 5.91
N LEU A 34 15.89 3.95 6.53
CA LEU A 34 15.91 2.68 5.81
C LEU A 34 14.52 2.33 5.28
N ASN A 35 13.49 2.44 6.10
CA ASN A 35 12.09 2.21 5.71
C ASN A 35 11.68 3.16 4.58
N ASN A 36 12.01 4.45 4.67
CA ASN A 36 11.73 5.42 3.61
C ASN A 36 12.47 5.10 2.31
N SER A 37 13.72 4.64 2.39
CA SER A 37 14.49 4.22 1.21
C SER A 37 13.83 3.03 0.50
N MET A 38 13.31 2.07 1.28
CA MET A 38 12.62 0.89 0.76
C MET A 38 11.28 1.25 0.13
N ALA A 39 10.46 2.04 0.81
CA ALA A 39 9.17 2.49 0.29
C ALA A 39 9.34 3.30 -1.00
N TRP A 40 10.40 4.09 -1.11
CA TRP A 40 10.72 4.80 -2.35
C TRP A 40 11.10 3.84 -3.49
N ALA A 41 11.91 2.82 -3.22
CA ALA A 41 12.28 1.82 -4.22
C ALA A 41 11.06 1.04 -4.73
N GLU A 42 10.15 0.62 -3.84
CA GLU A 42 8.89 -0.04 -4.19
C GLU A 42 7.99 0.87 -5.05
N LYS A 43 7.84 2.16 -4.68
CA LYS A 43 7.07 3.13 -5.47
C LYS A 43 7.70 3.42 -6.83
N ALA A 44 9.02 3.43 -6.93
CA ALA A 44 9.73 3.61 -8.20
C ALA A 44 9.50 2.44 -9.15
N GLU A 45 9.41 1.22 -8.62
CA GLU A 45 9.04 0.02 -9.39
C GLU A 45 7.62 0.13 -9.95
N ALA A 46 6.65 0.50 -9.11
CA ALA A 46 5.25 0.64 -9.51
C ALA A 46 5.02 1.71 -10.58
N LYS A 47 5.84 2.77 -10.60
CA LYS A 47 5.72 3.89 -11.56
C LYS A 47 6.37 3.66 -12.92
N ALA A 48 6.75 2.41 -13.24
CA ALA A 48 7.39 2.05 -14.51
C ALA A 48 8.62 2.92 -14.86
N GLN A 49 9.37 3.36 -13.85
CA GLN A 49 10.70 3.91 -14.09
C GLN A 49 11.58 2.84 -14.73
N SER A 50 12.65 3.23 -15.42
CA SER A 50 13.53 2.27 -16.12
C SER A 50 13.90 1.11 -15.18
N VAL A 51 13.42 -0.09 -15.50
CA VAL A 51 13.51 -1.27 -14.63
C VAL A 51 14.94 -1.52 -14.19
N GLU A 52 15.93 -1.29 -15.06
CA GLU A 52 17.35 -1.43 -14.69
C GLU A 52 17.78 -0.48 -13.56
N LYS A 53 17.36 0.79 -13.57
CA LYS A 53 17.73 1.74 -12.51
C LYS A 53 17.07 1.38 -11.18
N VAL A 54 15.81 0.92 -11.21
CA VAL A 54 15.12 0.47 -10.01
C VAL A 54 15.83 -0.74 -9.43
N MET A 55 16.15 -1.74 -10.26
CA MET A 55 16.89 -2.94 -9.83
C MET A 55 18.29 -2.60 -9.30
N GLU A 56 18.98 -1.62 -9.90
CA GLU A 56 20.26 -1.14 -9.37
C GLU A 56 20.12 -0.55 -7.95
N VAL A 57 19.07 0.25 -7.71
CA VAL A 57 18.80 0.81 -6.38
C VAL A 57 18.47 -0.31 -5.40
N VAL A 58 17.59 -1.25 -5.77
CA VAL A 58 17.21 -2.39 -4.91
C VAL A 58 18.45 -3.23 -4.55
N ALA A 59 19.32 -3.52 -5.52
CA ALA A 59 20.58 -4.22 -5.29
C ALA A 59 21.51 -3.46 -4.33
N ARG A 60 21.60 -2.13 -4.47
CA ARG A 60 22.37 -1.29 -3.52
C ARG A 60 21.78 -1.34 -2.12
N VAL A 61 20.45 -1.37 -1.97
CA VAL A 61 19.82 -1.50 -0.66
C VAL A 61 20.13 -2.87 -0.05
N GLY A 62 19.97 -3.96 -0.80
CA GLY A 62 20.31 -5.31 -0.31
C GLY A 62 21.77 -5.45 0.15
N LYS A 63 22.72 -4.89 -0.60
CA LYS A 63 24.14 -4.85 -0.20
C LYS A 63 24.37 -3.98 1.05
N ALA A 64 23.71 -2.83 1.13
CA ALA A 64 23.86 -1.92 2.27
C ALA A 64 23.31 -2.53 3.55
N THR A 65 22.11 -3.11 3.52
CA THR A 65 21.50 -3.74 4.71
C THR A 65 22.30 -4.94 5.20
N SER A 66 22.91 -5.72 4.30
CA SER A 66 23.85 -6.79 4.69
C SER A 66 25.05 -6.23 5.47
N LYS A 67 25.67 -5.15 5.02
CA LYS A 67 26.77 -4.48 5.74
C LYS A 67 26.30 -3.84 7.05
N HIS A 68 25.09 -3.29 7.07
CA HIS A 68 24.52 -2.70 8.28
C HIS A 68 24.32 -3.74 9.38
N LEU A 69 23.95 -4.98 9.02
CA LEU A 69 23.84 -6.08 9.97
C LEU A 69 25.19 -6.44 10.62
N GLU A 70 26.29 -6.33 9.88
CA GLU A 70 27.66 -6.50 10.43
C GLU A 70 27.97 -5.41 11.47
N VAL A 71 27.74 -4.14 11.13
CA VAL A 71 27.99 -3.02 12.05
C VAL A 71 27.09 -3.09 13.28
N LEU A 72 25.80 -3.42 13.11
CA LEU A 72 24.87 -3.56 14.22
C LEU A 72 25.27 -4.71 15.16
N ALA A 73 25.81 -5.81 14.62
CA ALA A 73 26.34 -6.91 15.43
C ALA A 73 27.52 -6.47 16.30
N GLU A 74 28.48 -5.75 15.71
CA GLU A 74 29.62 -5.24 16.48
C GLU A 74 29.19 -4.25 17.57
N VAL A 75 28.17 -3.43 17.29
CA VAL A 75 27.63 -2.46 18.26
C VAL A 75 26.88 -3.16 19.38
N TYR A 76 26.14 -4.23 19.09
CA TYR A 76 25.34 -4.99 20.06
C TYR A 76 26.16 -5.47 21.27
N GLU A 77 27.40 -5.93 21.03
CA GLU A 77 28.29 -6.41 22.08
C GLU A 77 28.90 -5.28 22.93
N LYS A 78 28.93 -4.04 22.41
CA LYS A 78 29.56 -2.89 23.08
C LYS A 78 28.56 -2.05 23.88
N VAL A 79 27.26 -2.17 23.59
CA VAL A 79 26.22 -1.39 24.27
C VAL A 79 25.80 -2.02 25.61
N PRO A 80 25.34 -1.21 26.58
CA PRO A 80 24.76 -1.75 27.80
C PRO A 80 23.46 -2.53 27.51
N GLU A 81 23.11 -3.44 28.40
CA GLU A 81 21.89 -4.27 28.31
C GLU A 81 20.61 -3.45 28.05
N GLN A 82 20.55 -2.23 28.59
CA GLN A 82 19.42 -1.31 28.41
C GLN A 82 19.22 -0.87 26.95
N ALA A 83 20.30 -0.80 26.16
CA ALA A 83 20.27 -0.34 24.77
C ALA A 83 20.24 -1.49 23.74
N LYS A 84 20.48 -2.74 24.17
CA LYS A 84 20.40 -3.92 23.31
C LYS A 84 19.05 -4.07 22.59
N PRO A 85 17.89 -3.84 23.21
CA PRO A 85 16.59 -3.94 22.52
C PRO A 85 16.47 -3.02 21.29
N ALA A 86 17.02 -1.80 21.35
CA ALA A 86 17.01 -0.86 20.22
C ALA A 86 17.89 -1.37 19.06
N ILE A 87 19.04 -1.98 19.38
CA ILE A 87 19.90 -2.60 18.37
C ILE A 87 19.22 -3.83 17.75
N GLU A 88 18.55 -4.68 18.54
CA GLU A 88 17.78 -5.82 18.01
C GLU A 88 16.68 -5.35 17.05
N ASN A 89 16.00 -4.25 17.35
CA ASN A 89 14.99 -3.67 16.47
C ASN A 89 15.60 -3.15 15.16
N ALA A 90 16.73 -2.44 15.24
CA ALA A 90 17.44 -1.98 14.05
C ALA A 90 17.96 -3.15 13.20
N MET A 91 18.41 -4.26 13.81
CA MET A 91 18.77 -5.49 13.10
C MET A 91 17.54 -6.09 12.41
N LYS A 92 16.39 -6.19 13.09
CA LYS A 92 15.13 -6.68 12.52
C LYS A 92 14.72 -5.89 11.28
N VAL A 93 14.74 -4.56 11.36
CA VAL A 93 14.44 -3.67 10.22
C VAL A 93 15.43 -3.89 9.08
N SER A 94 16.71 -4.14 9.39
CA SER A 94 17.75 -4.41 8.40
C SER A 94 17.58 -5.76 7.72
N VAL A 95 17.25 -6.82 8.46
CA VAL A 95 16.91 -8.16 7.93
C VAL A 95 15.73 -8.05 6.97
N LYS A 96 14.64 -7.44 7.42
CA LYS A 96 13.43 -7.24 6.62
C LYS A 96 13.69 -6.43 5.35
N GLY A 97 14.47 -5.35 5.44
CA GLY A 97 14.88 -4.55 4.29
C GLY A 97 15.74 -5.35 3.30
N HIS A 98 16.65 -6.20 3.79
CA HIS A 98 17.45 -7.10 2.96
C HIS A 98 16.59 -8.15 2.24
N GLU A 99 15.71 -8.84 2.96
CA GLU A 99 14.85 -9.89 2.41
C GLU A 99 13.92 -9.36 1.33
N ARG A 100 13.30 -8.20 1.55
CA ARG A 100 12.49 -7.52 0.52
C ARG A 100 13.30 -7.19 -0.73
N ALA A 101 14.53 -6.70 -0.56
CA ALA A 101 15.39 -6.39 -1.70
C ALA A 101 15.76 -7.67 -2.48
N VAL A 102 16.10 -8.75 -1.78
CA VAL A 102 16.40 -10.06 -2.39
C VAL A 102 15.18 -10.61 -3.14
N GLU A 103 13.99 -10.56 -2.55
CA GLU A 103 12.76 -11.04 -3.18
C GLU A 103 12.44 -10.28 -4.48
N ALA A 104 12.52 -8.94 -4.44
CA ALA A 104 12.31 -8.10 -5.62
C ALA A 104 13.33 -8.41 -6.73
N LEU A 105 14.60 -8.59 -6.38
CA LEU A 105 15.63 -8.95 -7.36
C LEU A 105 15.43 -10.36 -7.92
N LYS A 106 15.04 -11.34 -7.09
CA LYS A 106 14.73 -12.71 -7.54
C LYS A 106 13.57 -12.72 -8.52
N ALA A 107 12.50 -11.99 -8.23
CA ALA A 107 11.34 -11.88 -9.11
C ALA A 107 11.69 -11.35 -10.51
N LYS A 108 12.79 -10.61 -10.65
CA LYS A 108 13.29 -10.05 -11.92
C LYS A 108 14.55 -10.75 -12.45
N ASN A 109 14.97 -11.87 -11.87
CA ASN A 109 16.21 -12.58 -12.20
C ASN A 109 17.47 -11.68 -12.13
N ALA A 110 17.49 -10.73 -11.20
CA ALA A 110 18.51 -9.67 -11.09
C ALA A 110 19.33 -9.73 -9.79
N LEU A 111 19.38 -10.89 -9.11
CA LEU A 111 20.01 -11.03 -7.78
C LEU A 111 21.49 -10.63 -7.76
N GLY A 112 22.24 -10.98 -8.81
CA GLY A 112 23.64 -10.57 -8.98
C GLY A 112 24.53 -10.98 -7.81
N GLU A 113 25.20 -10.00 -7.19
CA GLU A 113 26.12 -10.19 -6.06
C GLU A 113 25.46 -9.98 -4.68
N VAL A 114 24.14 -9.78 -4.62
CA VAL A 114 23.46 -9.61 -3.33
C VAL A 114 23.38 -10.96 -2.63
N PRO A 115 23.83 -11.10 -1.37
CA PRO A 115 23.65 -12.34 -0.60
C PRO A 115 22.18 -12.75 -0.59
N GLU A 116 21.92 -14.05 -0.71
CA GLU A 116 20.55 -14.56 -0.79
C GLU A 116 19.81 -14.56 0.55
N GLN A 117 20.56 -14.57 1.66
CA GLN A 117 20.02 -14.61 3.01
C GLN A 117 20.66 -13.52 3.87
N ALA A 118 19.85 -12.91 4.73
CA ALA A 118 20.33 -12.02 5.77
C ALA A 118 21.00 -12.86 6.88
N SER A 119 22.33 -12.97 6.86
CA SER A 119 23.09 -13.61 7.93
C SER A 119 23.50 -12.60 8.99
N LEU A 120 23.13 -12.85 10.24
CA LEU A 120 23.68 -12.14 11.39
C LEU A 120 25.02 -12.75 11.80
N SER A 121 25.99 -11.89 12.15
CA SER A 121 27.33 -12.30 12.61
C SER A 121 27.25 -13.28 13.79
N GLU A 122 28.20 -14.21 13.87
CA GLU A 122 28.34 -15.15 15.00
C GLU A 122 28.63 -14.45 16.34
N GLU A 123 29.04 -13.20 16.29
CA GLU A 123 29.24 -12.35 17.48
C GLU A 123 27.94 -12.09 18.24
N VAL A 124 26.78 -12.11 17.55
CA VAL A 124 25.47 -11.96 18.19
C VAL A 124 25.05 -13.31 18.79
N PRO A 125 24.60 -13.36 20.07
CA PRO A 125 24.12 -14.59 20.69
C PRO A 125 23.07 -15.30 19.82
N GLN A 126 23.16 -16.63 19.72
CA GLN A 126 22.27 -17.42 18.85
C GLN A 126 20.79 -17.15 19.13
N GLU A 127 20.40 -17.08 20.41
CA GLU A 127 19.02 -16.78 20.82
C GLU A 127 18.53 -15.43 20.29
N VAL A 128 19.41 -14.43 20.25
CA VAL A 128 19.10 -13.09 19.73
C VAL A 128 18.96 -13.14 18.21
N ARG A 129 19.86 -13.86 17.52
CA ARG A 129 19.79 -14.03 16.06
C ARG A 129 18.49 -14.68 15.61
N GLU A 130 18.13 -15.79 16.25
CA GLU A 130 16.88 -16.51 15.98
C GLU A 130 15.66 -15.64 16.26
N ARG A 131 15.66 -14.90 17.38
CA ARG A 131 14.58 -13.98 17.73
C ARG A 131 14.42 -12.85 16.72
N VAL A 132 15.53 -12.24 16.27
CA VAL A 132 15.51 -11.15 15.28
C VAL A 132 15.00 -11.65 13.93
N GLN A 133 15.52 -12.79 13.44
CA GLN A 133 15.09 -13.39 12.18
C GLN A 133 13.61 -13.80 12.20
N MET A 134 13.16 -14.47 13.27
CA MET A 134 11.76 -14.89 13.40
C MET A 134 10.81 -13.69 13.39
N ARG A 135 11.12 -12.61 14.13
CA ARG A 135 10.30 -11.40 14.15
C ARG A 135 10.28 -10.68 12.81
N ALA A 136 11.43 -10.60 12.13
CA ALA A 136 11.51 -10.00 10.80
C ALA A 136 10.62 -10.76 9.79
N GLN A 137 10.71 -12.10 9.80
CA GLN A 137 9.90 -12.97 8.95
C GLN A 137 8.41 -12.84 9.24
N GLN A 138 8.00 -12.86 10.51
CA GLN A 138 6.59 -12.69 10.91
C GLN A 138 6.01 -11.35 10.44
N GLU A 139 6.74 -10.24 10.63
CA GLU A 139 6.29 -8.93 10.16
C GLU A 139 6.24 -8.85 8.64
N LEU A 140 7.19 -9.48 7.94
CA LEU A 140 7.21 -9.52 6.48
C LEU A 140 6.02 -10.33 5.93
N GLU A 141 5.71 -11.47 6.53
CA GLU A 141 4.53 -12.28 6.17
C GLU A 141 3.23 -11.53 6.44
N ALA A 142 3.13 -10.85 7.59
CA ALA A 142 1.96 -10.03 7.92
C ALA A 142 1.75 -8.91 6.90
N GLU A 143 2.80 -8.19 6.52
CA GLU A 143 2.71 -7.14 5.49
C GLU A 143 2.36 -7.67 4.10
N LYS A 144 2.85 -8.86 3.73
CA LYS A 144 2.45 -9.51 2.49
C LYS A 144 0.97 -9.85 2.49
N ALA A 145 0.46 -10.35 3.62
CA ALA A 145 -0.96 -10.62 3.78
C ALA A 145 -1.79 -9.33 3.69
N GLU A 146 -1.34 -8.24 4.30
CA GLU A 146 -2.01 -6.94 4.19
C GLU A 146 -1.96 -6.38 2.76
N ARG A 147 -0.81 -6.44 2.07
CA ARG A 147 -0.70 -6.04 0.65
C ARG A 147 -1.58 -6.89 -0.26
N ALA A 148 -1.72 -8.19 0.02
CA ALA A 148 -2.62 -9.05 -0.74
C ALA A 148 -4.07 -8.56 -0.61
N LYS A 149 -4.51 -8.20 0.61
CA LYS A 149 -5.84 -7.60 0.83
C LYS A 149 -6.01 -6.25 0.12
N GLU A 150 -5.01 -5.38 0.15
CA GLU A 150 -5.06 -4.08 -0.57
C GLU A 150 -5.18 -4.27 -2.08
N ASN A 151 -4.42 -5.21 -2.65
CA ASN A 151 -4.52 -5.55 -4.06
C ASN A 151 -5.90 -6.13 -4.41
N ASP A 152 -6.49 -6.94 -3.54
CA ASP A 152 -7.86 -7.44 -3.70
C ASP A 152 -8.86 -6.27 -3.72
N ILE A 153 -8.73 -5.29 -2.81
CA ILE A 153 -9.58 -4.09 -2.79
C ILE A 153 -9.46 -3.29 -4.09
N GLN A 154 -8.24 -3.05 -4.59
CA GLN A 154 -8.04 -2.31 -5.83
C GLN A 154 -8.59 -3.08 -7.06
N SER A 155 -8.51 -4.41 -7.04
CA SER A 155 -9.17 -5.28 -8.01
C SER A 155 -10.69 -5.10 -7.98
N PHE A 156 -11.29 -5.02 -6.79
CA PHE A 156 -12.72 -4.80 -6.63
C PHE A 156 -13.21 -3.44 -7.11
N GLU A 157 -12.45 -2.37 -6.87
CA GLU A 157 -12.80 -1.04 -7.42
C GLU A 157 -12.71 -1.01 -8.93
N SER A 158 -11.65 -1.61 -9.50
CA SER A 158 -11.47 -1.76 -10.94
C SER A 158 -12.63 -2.56 -11.55
N PHE A 159 -13.03 -3.64 -10.87
CA PHE A 159 -14.18 -4.45 -11.25
C PHE A 159 -15.50 -3.67 -11.16
N ARG A 160 -15.70 -2.87 -10.11
CA ARG A 160 -16.90 -2.01 -9.98
C ARG A 160 -16.98 -1.04 -11.14
N ALA A 161 -15.87 -0.40 -11.49
CA ALA A 161 -15.80 0.53 -12.62
C ALA A 161 -16.10 -0.19 -13.94
N PHE A 162 -15.50 -1.34 -14.17
CA PHE A 162 -15.75 -2.19 -15.35
C PHE A 162 -17.23 -2.61 -15.44
N CYS A 163 -17.83 -3.06 -14.34
CA CYS A 163 -19.23 -3.45 -14.27
C CYS A 163 -20.17 -2.30 -14.69
N VAL A 164 -19.89 -1.06 -14.24
CA VAL A 164 -20.63 0.14 -14.64
C VAL A 164 -20.40 0.46 -16.13
N GLU A 165 -19.17 0.33 -16.63
CA GLU A 165 -18.84 0.55 -18.04
C GLU A 165 -19.59 -0.41 -18.98
N GLN A 166 -19.84 -1.64 -18.54
CA GLN A 166 -20.66 -2.62 -19.25
C GLN A 166 -22.18 -2.34 -19.18
N GLY A 167 -22.60 -1.23 -18.57
CA GLY A 167 -23.98 -0.76 -18.53
C GLY A 167 -24.82 -1.32 -17.38
N ALA A 168 -24.21 -1.98 -16.40
CA ALA A 168 -24.93 -2.40 -15.19
C ALA A 168 -25.16 -1.20 -14.25
N PRO A 169 -26.29 -1.17 -13.51
CA PRO A 169 -26.56 -0.10 -12.54
C PRO A 169 -25.47 -0.04 -11.45
N PRO A 170 -24.99 1.15 -11.05
CA PRO A 170 -23.95 1.29 -10.03
C PRO A 170 -24.27 0.61 -8.70
N GLU A 171 -25.54 0.59 -8.28
CA GLU A 171 -26.00 -0.05 -7.05
C GLU A 171 -25.83 -1.57 -7.13
N MET A 172 -26.08 -2.16 -8.31
CA MET A 172 -25.91 -3.58 -8.55
C MET A 172 -24.43 -3.97 -8.53
N CYS A 173 -23.56 -3.19 -9.18
CA CYS A 173 -22.11 -3.42 -9.16
C CYS A 173 -21.52 -3.29 -7.74
N THR A 174 -21.98 -2.29 -6.98
CA THR A 174 -21.56 -2.10 -5.59
C THR A 174 -22.03 -3.25 -4.70
N SER A 175 -23.29 -3.68 -4.84
CA SER A 175 -23.80 -4.83 -4.08
C SER A 175 -23.05 -6.11 -4.44
N PHE A 176 -22.72 -6.33 -5.71
CA PHE A 176 -21.98 -7.51 -6.14
C PHE A 176 -20.58 -7.54 -5.53
N VAL A 177 -19.85 -6.41 -5.57
CA VAL A 177 -18.52 -6.28 -4.97
C VAL A 177 -18.56 -6.50 -3.45
N ASN A 178 -19.50 -5.86 -2.75
CA ASN A 178 -19.61 -5.99 -1.29
C ASN A 178 -19.87 -7.45 -0.88
N ASP A 179 -20.75 -8.14 -1.62
CA ASP A 179 -21.04 -9.53 -1.35
C ASP A 179 -19.83 -10.43 -1.64
N LEU A 180 -19.06 -10.12 -2.70
CA LEU A 180 -17.83 -10.85 -3.03
C LEU A 180 -16.73 -10.64 -1.98
N GLN A 181 -16.59 -9.41 -1.47
CA GLN A 181 -15.70 -9.06 -0.36
C GLN A 181 -16.11 -9.71 0.96
N SER A 182 -17.41 -9.89 1.21
CA SER A 182 -17.92 -10.56 2.41
C SER A 182 -17.84 -12.08 2.35
N SER A 183 -17.66 -12.65 1.15
CA SER A 183 -17.62 -14.09 0.96
C SER A 183 -16.23 -14.64 1.32
N GLU A 184 -16.21 -15.77 2.03
CA GLU A 184 -14.94 -16.45 2.37
C GLU A 184 -14.21 -16.98 1.12
N SER A 185 -14.93 -17.14 0.00
CA SER A 185 -14.38 -17.58 -1.28
C SER A 185 -15.37 -17.34 -2.42
N LEU A 186 -14.85 -17.31 -3.66
CA LEU A 186 -15.65 -17.35 -4.89
C LEU A 186 -16.67 -18.49 -4.91
N ARG A 187 -16.33 -19.63 -4.31
CA ARG A 187 -17.26 -20.77 -4.16
C ARG A 187 -18.41 -20.43 -3.22
N ALA A 188 -18.14 -19.82 -2.06
CA ALA A 188 -19.18 -19.39 -1.13
C ALA A 188 -20.12 -18.38 -1.80
N PHE A 189 -19.55 -17.38 -2.48
CA PHE A 189 -20.31 -16.40 -3.24
C PHE A 189 -21.22 -17.03 -4.30
N CYS A 190 -20.69 -17.98 -5.09
CA CYS A 190 -21.45 -18.71 -6.11
C CYS A 190 -22.66 -19.46 -5.53
N VAL A 191 -22.48 -20.10 -4.36
CA VAL A 191 -23.55 -20.84 -3.67
C VAL A 191 -24.59 -19.89 -3.08
N GLU A 192 -24.16 -18.83 -2.38
CA GLU A 192 -25.04 -17.87 -1.70
C GLU A 192 -25.94 -17.11 -2.68
N ARG A 193 -25.39 -16.69 -3.81
CA ARG A 193 -26.16 -15.95 -4.85
C ARG A 193 -26.91 -16.88 -5.80
N GLY A 194 -26.74 -18.20 -5.69
CA GLY A 194 -27.38 -19.18 -6.58
C GLY A 194 -27.01 -18.98 -8.05
N MET A 195 -25.80 -18.49 -8.34
CA MET A 195 -25.38 -18.14 -9.70
C MET A 195 -25.22 -19.38 -10.58
N LEU A 196 -24.80 -20.49 -9.98
CA LEU A 196 -24.66 -21.79 -10.64
C LEU A 196 -25.27 -22.88 -9.73
N PRO A 197 -25.59 -24.07 -10.29
CA PRO A 197 -25.93 -25.23 -9.48
C PRO A 197 -24.82 -25.51 -8.44
N PRO A 198 -25.15 -25.95 -7.21
CA PRO A 198 -24.15 -26.20 -6.16
C PRO A 198 -22.97 -27.07 -6.64
N GLU A 199 -23.26 -28.13 -7.40
CA GLU A 199 -22.26 -29.05 -7.99
C GLU A 199 -21.27 -28.36 -8.94
N MET A 200 -21.64 -27.22 -9.51
CA MET A 200 -20.80 -26.41 -10.37
C MET A 200 -19.99 -25.38 -9.56
N CYS A 201 -20.57 -24.82 -8.51
CA CYS A 201 -19.81 -23.98 -7.57
C CYS A 201 -18.69 -24.78 -6.87
N GLU A 202 -18.88 -26.07 -6.62
CA GLU A 202 -17.82 -26.93 -6.06
C GLU A 202 -16.62 -27.14 -6.98
N LYS A 203 -16.79 -26.89 -8.29
CA LYS A 203 -15.72 -26.99 -9.29
C LYS A 203 -14.94 -25.70 -9.46
N ILE A 204 -15.35 -24.60 -8.81
CA ILE A 204 -14.57 -23.36 -8.78
C ILE A 204 -13.35 -23.62 -7.89
N PRO A 205 -12.11 -23.47 -8.39
CA PRO A 205 -10.93 -23.66 -7.59
C PRO A 205 -10.89 -22.67 -6.41
N LEU A 206 -10.47 -23.13 -5.23
CA LEU A 206 -10.33 -22.28 -4.04
C LEU A 206 -9.22 -21.22 -4.18
N GLN A 207 -8.25 -21.47 -5.05
CA GLN A 207 -7.10 -20.59 -5.28
C GLN A 207 -7.20 -19.80 -6.60
N GLY A 208 -8.37 -19.80 -7.24
CA GLY A 208 -8.51 -19.21 -8.58
C GLY A 208 -8.03 -20.14 -9.71
N PHE A 209 -8.13 -19.65 -10.93
CA PHE A 209 -7.71 -20.32 -12.15
C PHE A 209 -6.24 -19.98 -12.45
N GLU A 210 -5.42 -21.02 -12.58
CA GLU A 210 -3.98 -20.90 -12.89
C GLU A 210 -3.73 -20.68 -14.39
N SER A 211 -4.72 -20.99 -15.24
CA SER A 211 -4.60 -20.84 -16.70
C SER A 211 -5.94 -20.60 -17.38
N PHE A 212 -5.91 -19.99 -18.57
CA PHE A 212 -7.09 -19.84 -19.41
C PHE A 212 -7.70 -21.19 -19.84
N GLU A 213 -6.88 -22.23 -19.96
CA GLU A 213 -7.33 -23.60 -20.24
C GLU A 213 -8.19 -24.16 -19.09
N GLN A 214 -7.87 -23.84 -17.83
CA GLN A 214 -8.73 -24.24 -16.70
C GLN A 214 -10.10 -23.53 -16.76
N ILE A 215 -10.14 -22.27 -17.21
CA ILE A 215 -11.40 -21.53 -17.40
C ILE A 215 -12.22 -22.10 -18.54
N GLU A 216 -11.57 -22.43 -19.66
CA GLU A 216 -12.22 -23.08 -20.80
C GLU A 216 -12.85 -24.41 -20.38
N ASN A 217 -12.09 -25.26 -19.67
CA ASN A 217 -12.59 -26.53 -19.16
C ASN A 217 -13.75 -26.35 -18.17
N PHE A 218 -13.68 -25.34 -17.30
CA PHE A 218 -14.78 -25.00 -16.40
C PHE A 218 -16.03 -24.56 -17.17
N CYS A 219 -15.87 -23.69 -18.17
CA CYS A 219 -16.94 -23.22 -19.04
C CYS A 219 -17.63 -24.38 -19.78
N ILE A 220 -16.85 -25.34 -20.32
CA ILE A 220 -17.39 -26.55 -20.96
C ILE A 220 -18.12 -27.40 -19.92
N GLY A 221 -17.53 -27.58 -18.74
CA GLY A 221 -18.15 -28.30 -17.62
C GLY A 221 -19.45 -27.68 -17.14
N ALA A 222 -19.62 -26.37 -17.33
CA ALA A 222 -20.83 -25.59 -17.03
C ALA A 222 -21.90 -25.66 -18.12
N GLY A 223 -21.66 -26.43 -19.19
CA GLY A 223 -22.58 -26.59 -20.31
C GLY A 223 -22.38 -25.56 -21.44
N GLY A 224 -21.32 -24.77 -21.40
CA GLY A 224 -20.90 -23.94 -22.53
C GLY A 224 -20.45 -24.81 -23.71
N THR A 225 -20.65 -24.34 -24.94
CA THR A 225 -20.14 -25.04 -26.12
C THR A 225 -18.62 -24.82 -26.23
N SER A 226 -17.91 -25.78 -26.81
CA SER A 226 -16.45 -25.65 -27.01
C SER A 226 -16.07 -24.40 -27.80
N GLU A 227 -16.91 -23.97 -28.75
CA GLU A 227 -16.69 -22.75 -29.53
C GLU A 227 -16.81 -21.47 -28.67
N ILE A 228 -17.78 -21.41 -27.76
CA ILE A 228 -17.93 -20.27 -26.84
C ILE A 228 -16.79 -20.26 -25.83
N CYS A 229 -16.44 -21.41 -25.27
CA CYS A 229 -15.44 -21.51 -24.22
C CYS A 229 -14.00 -21.30 -24.75
N ALA A 230 -13.69 -21.74 -25.97
CA ALA A 230 -12.39 -21.47 -26.61
C ALA A 230 -12.18 -19.97 -26.92
N SER A 231 -13.26 -19.19 -27.03
CA SER A 231 -13.18 -17.74 -27.25
C SER A 231 -12.93 -16.92 -25.98
N VAL A 232 -12.97 -17.54 -24.80
CA VAL A 232 -12.92 -16.87 -23.51
C VAL A 232 -11.64 -16.06 -23.34
N GLU A 233 -10.48 -16.66 -23.62
CA GLU A 233 -9.20 -15.96 -23.53
C GLU A 233 -9.16 -14.76 -24.47
N GLY A 234 -9.64 -14.92 -25.72
CA GLY A 234 -9.72 -13.85 -26.70
C GLY A 234 -10.58 -12.68 -26.21
N ARG A 235 -11.79 -12.97 -25.70
CA ARG A 235 -12.71 -11.97 -25.15
C ARG A 235 -12.14 -11.23 -23.93
N CYS A 236 -11.43 -11.94 -23.06
CA CYS A 236 -10.79 -11.32 -21.90
C CYS A 236 -9.63 -10.41 -22.32
N ARG A 237 -8.82 -10.85 -23.29
CA ARG A 237 -7.74 -10.01 -23.86
C ARG A 237 -8.28 -8.77 -24.58
N GLU A 238 -9.44 -8.87 -25.23
CA GLU A 238 -10.10 -7.72 -25.88
C GLU A 238 -10.47 -6.60 -24.90
N VAL A 239 -10.80 -6.94 -23.65
CA VAL A 239 -11.09 -5.97 -22.58
C VAL A 239 -9.87 -5.64 -21.71
N GLY A 240 -8.67 -5.99 -22.17
CA GLY A 240 -7.40 -5.68 -21.50
C GLY A 240 -7.07 -6.56 -20.29
N VAL A 241 -7.85 -7.62 -20.06
CA VAL A 241 -7.58 -8.57 -18.98
C VAL A 241 -6.51 -9.57 -19.40
N THR A 242 -5.50 -9.75 -18.55
CA THR A 242 -4.31 -10.55 -18.89
C THR A 242 -4.11 -11.78 -18.00
N THR A 243 -4.82 -11.86 -16.87
CA THR A 243 -4.76 -13.02 -15.99
C THR A 243 -6.03 -13.88 -16.08
N PRO A 244 -5.93 -15.20 -15.85
CA PRO A 244 -7.11 -16.07 -15.85
C PRO A 244 -8.13 -15.69 -14.76
N ASP A 245 -7.70 -15.36 -13.54
CA ASP A 245 -8.64 -15.00 -12.47
C ASP A 245 -9.50 -13.78 -12.80
N GLU A 246 -8.88 -12.69 -13.24
CA GLU A 246 -9.59 -11.51 -13.72
C GLU A 246 -10.54 -11.84 -14.87
N CYS A 247 -10.14 -12.76 -15.77
CA CYS A 247 -10.94 -13.17 -16.92
C CYS A 247 -12.21 -13.91 -16.49
N PHE A 248 -12.10 -14.81 -15.51
CA PHE A 248 -13.24 -15.51 -14.94
C PHE A 248 -14.25 -14.54 -14.31
N PHE A 249 -13.76 -13.51 -13.61
CA PHE A 249 -14.61 -12.45 -13.05
C PHE A 249 -15.38 -11.68 -14.12
N VAL A 250 -14.71 -11.30 -15.21
CA VAL A 250 -15.37 -10.64 -16.35
C VAL A 250 -16.49 -11.52 -16.92
N LEU A 251 -16.25 -12.82 -17.10
CA LEU A 251 -17.26 -13.73 -17.65
C LEU A 251 -18.49 -13.85 -16.76
N LEU A 252 -18.32 -13.94 -15.43
CA LEU A 252 -19.41 -14.01 -14.47
C LEU A 252 -20.33 -12.79 -14.50
N THR A 253 -19.79 -11.59 -14.80
CA THR A 253 -20.63 -10.39 -14.90
C THR A 253 -21.46 -10.33 -16.17
N THR A 254 -20.90 -10.77 -17.30
CA THR A 254 -21.59 -10.73 -18.59
C THR A 254 -22.80 -11.65 -18.67
N THR A 255 -22.84 -12.71 -17.86
CA THR A 255 -24.01 -13.62 -17.78
C THR A 255 -25.12 -13.03 -16.91
N VAL A 256 -24.79 -12.28 -15.85
CA VAL A 256 -25.78 -11.65 -14.94
C VAL A 256 -26.59 -10.56 -15.62
N THR A 257 -25.99 -9.76 -16.51
CA THR A 257 -26.67 -8.64 -17.19
C THR A 257 -27.78 -9.07 -18.16
N THR A 258 -27.90 -10.36 -18.48
CA THR A 258 -28.97 -10.88 -19.35
C THR A 258 -30.18 -11.45 -18.61
N SER A 259 -30.13 -11.51 -17.27
CA SER A 259 -31.24 -11.99 -16.44
C SER A 259 -31.96 -10.82 -15.75
N PRO A 260 -33.30 -10.72 -15.79
CA PRO A 260 -34.01 -9.64 -15.10
C PRO A 260 -33.82 -9.76 -13.58
N ALA A 261 -33.35 -8.66 -12.97
CA ALA A 261 -33.04 -8.60 -11.54
C ALA A 261 -34.30 -8.86 -10.67
N PRO A 262 -34.19 -9.65 -9.58
CA PRO A 262 -35.23 -9.72 -8.57
C PRO A 262 -35.29 -8.39 -7.78
N SER A 263 -36.50 -7.84 -7.61
CA SER A 263 -36.73 -6.61 -6.86
C SER A 263 -36.62 -6.86 -5.35
N LEU A 264 -35.69 -6.17 -4.69
CA LEU A 264 -35.59 -6.10 -3.22
C LEU A 264 -36.76 -5.32 -2.62
N SER A 265 -37.14 -5.66 -1.39
CA SER A 265 -38.24 -5.01 -0.66
C SER A 265 -37.77 -3.75 0.08
N GLU A 266 -38.65 -2.78 0.27
CA GLU A 266 -38.35 -1.53 1.01
C GLU A 266 -37.86 -1.78 2.46
N GLN A 267 -38.21 -2.93 3.05
CA GLN A 267 -37.74 -3.31 4.39
C GLN A 267 -36.23 -3.58 4.45
N GLU A 268 -35.66 -4.19 3.42
CA GLU A 268 -34.23 -4.55 3.37
C GLU A 268 -33.33 -3.31 3.19
N ILE A 269 -33.86 -2.25 2.59
CA ILE A 269 -33.18 -0.97 2.40
C ILE A 269 -33.11 -0.17 3.71
N GLU A 270 -34.15 -0.25 4.54
CA GLU A 270 -34.23 0.49 5.81
C GLU A 270 -33.37 -0.13 6.92
N GLU A 271 -33.19 -1.45 6.88
CA GLU A 271 -32.38 -2.17 7.88
C GLU A 271 -30.88 -1.91 7.72
N ARG A 272 -30.40 -1.70 6.49
CA ARG A 272 -28.99 -1.36 6.20
C ARG A 272 -28.58 0.04 6.67
N ARG A 273 -29.50 1.01 6.80
CA ARG A 273 -29.19 2.37 7.29
C ARG A 273 -28.95 2.45 8.80
N ARG A 274 -29.26 1.40 9.57
CA ARG A 274 -29.14 1.44 11.04
C ARG A 274 -27.75 1.10 11.57
N ILE A 275 -26.82 0.71 10.71
CA ILE A 275 -25.51 0.16 11.11
C ILE A 275 -24.40 1.09 10.59
N GLU A 276 -24.30 2.31 11.14
CA GLU A 276 -23.11 3.14 11.03
C GLU A 276 -22.51 3.31 12.44
N PRO A 277 -21.24 2.91 12.68
CA PRO A 277 -20.61 3.08 13.98
C PRO A 277 -20.00 4.48 14.13
N GLN A 278 -20.28 5.13 15.25
CA GLN A 278 -19.60 6.36 15.68
C GLN A 278 -18.23 5.99 16.27
N ILE A 279 -17.17 6.33 15.54
CA ILE A 279 -15.78 6.23 16.01
C ILE A 279 -15.38 7.62 16.50
N GLY A 280 -15.06 7.74 17.79
CA GLY A 280 -14.54 8.97 18.38
C GLY A 280 -13.05 9.12 18.09
N GLU A 281 -12.67 10.21 17.44
CA GLU A 281 -11.28 10.56 17.19
C GLU A 281 -10.60 11.12 18.45
N GLU A 282 -9.45 10.55 18.79
CA GLU A 282 -8.57 10.99 19.87
C GLU A 282 -7.55 11.98 19.28
N THR A 283 -7.73 13.28 19.53
CA THR A 283 -6.81 14.34 19.07
C THR A 283 -5.48 14.29 19.83
N ILE A 284 -4.38 14.03 19.10
CA ILE A 284 -3.01 14.18 19.59
C ILE A 284 -2.61 15.65 19.48
N GLU A 285 -2.41 16.32 20.61
CA GLU A 285 -1.87 17.69 20.66
C GLU A 285 -0.35 17.66 20.43
N ILE A 286 0.10 18.08 19.24
CA ILE A 286 1.52 18.33 18.97
C ILE A 286 1.86 19.75 19.43
N PRO A 287 2.83 19.96 20.35
CA PRO A 287 3.22 21.30 20.77
C PRO A 287 3.83 22.08 19.60
N ALA A 288 3.16 23.17 19.20
CA ALA A 288 3.51 24.01 18.05
C ALA A 288 4.78 24.88 18.23
N GLU A 289 5.46 24.80 19.38
CA GLU A 289 6.63 25.63 19.68
C GLU A 289 7.91 25.03 19.08
N GLY A 290 8.33 25.55 17.91
CA GLY A 290 9.72 25.43 17.45
C GLY A 290 9.96 24.78 16.09
N LEU A 291 8.92 24.49 15.29
CA LEU A 291 9.09 24.03 13.91
C LEU A 291 9.46 25.20 12.99
N GLU A 292 10.64 25.14 12.38
CA GLU A 292 11.05 26.09 11.34
C GLU A 292 10.81 25.47 9.96
N CYS A 293 9.81 26.00 9.24
CA CYS A 293 9.50 25.58 7.87
C CYS A 293 10.19 26.48 6.84
N LYS A 294 10.70 25.87 5.77
CA LYS A 294 11.30 26.60 4.64
C LYS A 294 10.30 27.53 3.95
N PHE A 295 9.04 27.11 3.87
CA PHE A 295 7.94 27.92 3.35
C PHE A 295 6.93 28.22 4.46
N ASN A 296 6.55 29.49 4.60
CA ASN A 296 5.63 29.97 5.62
C ASN A 296 4.27 30.41 5.05
N GLU A 297 4.05 30.20 3.75
CA GLU A 297 2.80 30.52 3.07
C GLU A 297 2.50 29.46 2.01
N ILE A 298 1.23 29.05 1.92
CA ILE A 298 0.71 28.16 0.89
C ILE A 298 -0.59 28.71 0.31
N ILE A 299 -0.96 28.26 -0.89
CA ILE A 299 -2.28 28.52 -1.49
C ILE A 299 -3.03 27.20 -1.63
N TYR A 300 -4.24 27.12 -1.09
CA TYR A 300 -5.13 25.97 -1.19
C TYR A 300 -6.29 26.30 -2.14
N TYR A 301 -6.28 25.71 -3.32
CA TYR A 301 -7.35 25.79 -4.30
C TYR A 301 -8.37 24.68 -4.06
N TYR A 302 -9.64 25.03 -3.92
CA TYR A 302 -10.73 24.10 -3.64
C TYR A 302 -12.00 24.47 -4.41
N SER A 303 -13.00 23.59 -4.35
CA SER A 303 -14.39 23.86 -4.76
C SER A 303 -15.32 23.23 -3.73
N ASP A 304 -16.44 23.87 -3.42
CA ASP A 304 -17.46 23.29 -2.52
C ASP A 304 -18.13 22.04 -3.13
N THR A 305 -17.99 21.81 -4.44
CA THR A 305 -18.54 20.62 -5.11
C THR A 305 -17.51 19.49 -5.29
N CYS A 306 -16.35 19.60 -4.64
CA CYS A 306 -15.24 18.67 -4.77
C CYS A 306 -15.18 17.75 -3.54
N PRO A 307 -15.56 16.46 -3.66
CA PRO A 307 -15.56 15.56 -2.50
C PRO A 307 -14.20 15.42 -1.80
N PRO A 308 -13.05 15.31 -2.53
CA PRO A 308 -11.75 15.28 -1.86
C PRO A 308 -11.39 16.61 -1.18
N CYS A 309 -12.02 17.72 -1.55
CA CYS A 309 -11.82 19.02 -0.90
C CYS A 309 -12.60 19.11 0.43
N GLU A 310 -13.77 18.46 0.50
CA GLU A 310 -14.51 18.28 1.75
C GLU A 310 -13.71 17.41 2.72
N GLU A 311 -13.04 16.37 2.22
CA GLU A 311 -12.16 15.50 3.02
C GLU A 311 -10.98 16.26 3.63
N VAL A 312 -10.29 17.12 2.86
CA VAL A 312 -9.23 18.00 3.39
C VAL A 312 -9.73 18.87 4.55
N LYS A 313 -11.00 19.31 4.47
CA LYS A 313 -11.64 20.15 5.49
C LYS A 313 -12.12 19.35 6.69
N SER A 314 -12.73 18.18 6.50
CA SER A 314 -13.17 17.32 7.60
C SER A 314 -12.01 16.84 8.45
N ASP A 315 -10.87 16.57 7.81
CA ASP A 315 -9.65 16.09 8.47
C ASP A 315 -8.91 17.20 9.25
N GLY A 316 -9.41 18.43 9.17
CA GLY A 316 -8.85 19.61 9.81
C GLY A 316 -7.45 19.96 9.32
N ILE A 317 -7.11 19.60 8.08
CA ILE A 317 -5.73 19.69 7.59
C ILE A 317 -5.30 21.15 7.48
N ILE A 318 -6.19 22.02 7.00
CA ILE A 318 -5.91 23.44 6.86
C ILE A 318 -5.67 24.07 8.24
N GLU A 319 -6.52 23.75 9.21
CA GLU A 319 -6.43 24.23 10.58
C GLU A 319 -5.14 23.73 11.26
N LYS A 320 -4.75 22.47 11.03
CA LYS A 320 -3.48 21.92 11.54
C LYS A 320 -2.27 22.65 10.94
N VAL A 321 -2.29 22.97 9.64
CA VAL A 321 -1.22 23.71 8.96
C VAL A 321 -1.14 25.15 9.46
N GLU A 322 -2.29 25.83 9.60
CA GLU A 322 -2.36 27.17 10.20
C GLU A 322 -1.87 27.17 11.66
N GLY A 323 -2.14 26.09 12.40
CA GLY A 323 -1.66 25.87 13.76
C GLY A 323 -0.13 25.83 13.90
N LEU A 324 0.60 25.58 12.81
CA LEU A 324 2.07 25.67 12.77
C LEU A 324 2.59 27.08 12.47
N GLY A 325 1.70 28.09 12.39
CA GLY A 325 2.07 29.45 12.04
C GLY A 325 2.27 29.67 10.53
N ILE A 326 1.84 28.73 9.70
CA ILE A 326 1.93 28.80 8.24
C ILE A 326 0.67 29.46 7.71
N LYS A 327 0.83 30.48 6.87
CA LYS A 327 -0.31 31.18 6.29
C LYS A 327 -0.92 30.36 5.15
N VAL A 328 -2.20 30.02 5.25
CA VAL A 328 -2.92 29.32 4.19
C VAL A 328 -3.88 30.28 3.48
N ASN A 329 -3.63 30.58 2.20
CA ASN A 329 -4.57 31.33 1.37
C ASN A 329 -5.53 30.36 0.67
N GLN A 330 -6.77 30.28 1.13
CA GLN A 330 -7.79 29.43 0.52
C GLN A 330 -8.47 30.17 -0.64
N VAL A 331 -8.60 29.52 -1.80
CA VAL A 331 -9.20 30.10 -3.01
C VAL A 331 -10.23 29.13 -3.60
N ASP A 332 -11.49 29.53 -3.61
CA ASP A 332 -12.55 28.80 -4.31
C ASP A 332 -12.45 29.05 -5.82
N VAL A 333 -12.14 28.00 -6.56
CA VAL A 333 -11.93 28.06 -8.02
C VAL A 333 -13.22 28.37 -8.80
N MET A 334 -14.39 28.23 -8.17
CA MET A 334 -15.67 28.57 -8.77
C MET A 334 -16.08 30.03 -8.52
N ALA A 335 -15.56 30.64 -7.45
CA ALA A 335 -15.89 32.02 -7.08
C ALA A 335 -14.90 33.04 -7.66
N GLU A 336 -13.62 32.67 -7.80
CA GLU A 336 -12.55 33.60 -8.15
C GLU A 336 -11.65 33.08 -9.29
N PRO A 337 -11.11 33.97 -10.15
CA PRO A 337 -10.16 33.56 -11.18
C PRO A 337 -8.85 33.07 -10.55
N THR A 338 -8.35 31.93 -11.04
CA THR A 338 -7.12 31.33 -10.51
C THR A 338 -5.87 32.00 -11.10
N GLN A 339 -4.86 32.21 -10.25
CA GLN A 339 -3.56 32.74 -10.68
C GLN A 339 -2.66 31.63 -11.29
N HIS A 340 -2.90 30.38 -10.89
CA HIS A 340 -2.12 29.21 -11.30
C HIS A 340 -2.95 28.33 -12.24
N GLN A 341 -2.28 27.65 -13.17
CA GLN A 341 -2.89 26.66 -14.06
C GLN A 341 -2.69 25.26 -13.48
N PHE A 342 -3.79 24.55 -13.23
CA PHE A 342 -3.80 23.18 -12.74
C PHE A 342 -5.00 22.44 -13.33
N SER A 343 -4.93 21.11 -13.36
CA SER A 343 -5.94 20.25 -14.01
C SER A 343 -7.09 19.82 -13.09
N GLY A 344 -7.02 20.11 -11.79
CA GLY A 344 -8.07 19.73 -10.83
C GLY A 344 -7.85 20.28 -9.43
N VAL A 345 -8.88 20.16 -8.60
CA VAL A 345 -8.88 20.48 -7.16
C VAL A 345 -9.13 19.20 -6.33
N PRO A 346 -8.66 19.11 -5.08
CA PRO A 346 -7.89 20.13 -4.36
C PRO A 346 -6.49 20.31 -4.98
N ALA A 347 -5.95 21.52 -4.91
CA ALA A 347 -4.56 21.79 -5.32
C ALA A 347 -3.87 22.70 -4.33
N PHE A 348 -2.59 22.41 -4.05
CA PHE A 348 -1.76 23.16 -3.12
C PHE A 348 -0.61 23.81 -3.88
N VAL A 349 -0.36 25.10 -3.64
CA VAL A 349 0.84 25.79 -4.15
C VAL A 349 1.77 26.07 -2.98
N ILE A 350 2.94 25.44 -3.02
CA ILE A 350 3.96 25.53 -1.97
C ILE A 350 5.29 25.84 -2.63
N GLY A 351 5.93 26.96 -2.27
CA GLY A 351 7.19 27.39 -2.89
C GLY A 351 7.10 27.67 -4.39
N GLY A 352 5.90 27.93 -4.92
CA GLY A 352 5.65 28.12 -6.35
C GLY A 352 5.43 26.82 -7.15
N GLU A 353 5.55 25.65 -6.52
CA GLU A 353 5.21 24.36 -7.12
C GLU A 353 3.76 23.98 -6.83
N ILE A 354 3.12 23.26 -7.77
CA ILE A 354 1.70 22.88 -7.70
C ILE A 354 1.58 21.38 -7.41
N TYR A 355 0.82 21.04 -6.37
CA TYR A 355 0.53 19.67 -5.96
C TYR A 355 -0.97 19.40 -6.02
N ILE A 356 -1.40 18.52 -6.93
CA ILE A 356 -2.82 18.24 -7.20
C ILE A 356 -3.28 17.01 -6.41
N GLY A 357 -4.56 16.99 -6.02
CA GLY A 357 -5.23 15.92 -5.29
C GLY A 357 -5.04 16.04 -3.78
N TYR A 358 -5.82 15.25 -3.05
CA TYR A 358 -5.78 15.19 -1.58
C TYR A 358 -4.34 14.99 -1.07
N LYS A 359 -4.01 15.66 0.04
CA LYS A 359 -2.74 15.54 0.75
C LYS A 359 -3.02 15.43 2.23
N THR A 360 -2.41 14.44 2.89
CA THR A 360 -2.49 14.34 4.35
C THR A 360 -1.69 15.48 4.99
N PHE A 361 -1.91 15.73 6.28
CA PHE A 361 -1.15 16.70 7.04
C PHE A 361 0.36 16.46 6.93
N GLU A 362 0.83 15.22 7.13
CA GLU A 362 2.25 14.85 7.09
C GLU A 362 2.86 15.08 5.71
N GLN A 363 2.09 14.84 4.63
CA GLN A 363 2.55 15.13 3.28
C GLN A 363 2.76 16.62 3.08
N ILE A 364 1.83 17.46 3.56
CA ILE A 364 1.99 18.92 3.48
C ILE A 364 3.20 19.37 4.30
N ILE A 365 3.41 18.85 5.51
CA ILE A 365 4.59 19.17 6.34
C ILE A 365 5.90 18.80 5.64
N ASN A 366 5.96 17.63 5.00
CA ASN A 366 7.13 17.22 4.23
C ASN A 366 7.39 18.14 3.02
N LEU A 367 6.34 18.62 2.35
CA LEU A 367 6.45 19.57 1.22
C LEU A 367 6.88 20.97 1.67
N LEU A 368 6.52 21.36 2.89
CA LEU A 368 6.93 22.61 3.51
C LEU A 368 8.38 22.62 4.00
N ASP A 369 9.03 21.44 4.03
CA ASP A 369 10.41 21.24 4.49
C ASP A 369 10.57 21.81 5.93
N CYS A 370 9.65 21.44 6.82
CA CYS A 370 9.69 21.79 8.24
C CYS A 370 10.67 20.89 9.01
N GLN A 371 11.54 21.50 9.82
CA GLN A 371 12.54 20.82 10.65
C GLN A 371 12.32 20.99 12.14
#